data_AF-A0A3M7SAF6-F1
#
_entry.id   AF-A0A3M7SAF6-F1
#
_cell.length_a   1.000
_cell.length_b   1.000
_cell.length_c   1.000
_cell.angle_alpha   90.00
_cell.angle_beta   90.00
_cell.angle_gamma   90.00
#
_symmetry.space_group_name_H-M   'P 1'
#
loop_
_entity.id
_entity.type
_entity.pdbx_description
1 polymer ?
#
loop_
_entity_poly.entity_id
_entity_poly.type
_entity_poly.pdbx_seq_one_letter_code
_entity_poly.pdbx_strand_id
1 'polypeptide(L)'
;MSRFDLIERDPKKINNFVQIFFSDVVAEPEFTRSEDTLWSASIELFKCSKNSVYKLFSAVFSIVWSLFCGCCLGLSAFYNVWLWMPCIKYQSFLLRFFKKLNSILLAVCLAPITSVLGLYLSKIGSGSEDDRTPRRFSIQLERIFLPERNSTNLSSKSSTQTKAEFLRNEQENFFN
;
A
#
# COMPACT_ATOMS: atom_id res chain seq x y z
N MET A 1 -4.01 28.91 -5.08
CA MET A 1 -4.07 27.98 -6.23
C MET A 1 -3.65 28.73 -7.47
N SER A 2 -2.66 28.24 -8.21
CA SER A 2 -2.39 28.74 -9.57
C SER A 2 -3.49 28.22 -10.50
N ARG A 3 -4.18 29.14 -11.19
CA ARG A 3 -5.15 28.79 -12.23
C ARG A 3 -4.39 28.06 -13.35
N PHE A 4 -4.82 26.86 -13.71
CA PHE A 4 -4.30 26.18 -14.90
C PHE A 4 -4.73 26.99 -16.11
N ASP A 5 -3.79 27.66 -16.77
CA ASP A 5 -4.08 28.37 -18.00
C ASP A 5 -4.08 27.37 -19.17
N LEU A 6 -5.22 27.28 -19.85
CA LEU A 6 -5.41 26.37 -20.98
C LEU A 6 -5.00 27.04 -22.31
N ILE A 7 -4.71 28.35 -22.30
CA ILE A 7 -4.32 29.14 -23.46
C ILE A 7 -2.80 29.02 -23.67
N GLU A 8 -2.00 29.32 -22.65
CA GLU A 8 -0.53 29.18 -22.71
C GLU A 8 -0.07 27.79 -22.22
N ARG A 9 0.07 26.84 -23.16
CA ARG A 9 0.49 25.46 -22.86
C ARG A 9 1.98 25.29 -22.50
N ASP A 10 2.81 26.32 -22.64
CA ASP A 10 4.22 26.30 -22.22
C ASP A 10 4.64 27.64 -21.59
N PRO A 11 4.15 27.97 -20.38
CA PRO A 11 4.43 29.23 -19.70
C PRO A 11 5.88 29.34 -19.19
N LYS A 12 6.72 28.32 -19.44
CA LYS A 12 8.16 28.33 -19.16
C LYS A 12 9.01 28.35 -20.45
N LYS A 13 8.38 28.29 -21.62
CA LYS A 13 9.02 28.26 -22.95
C LYS A 13 10.17 27.24 -23.04
N ILE A 14 9.98 26.06 -22.44
CA ILE A 14 10.99 24.99 -22.45
C ILE A 14 10.99 24.20 -23.78
N ASN A 15 9.89 24.21 -24.53
CA ASN A 15 9.71 23.48 -25.78
C ASN A 15 9.86 24.38 -27.02
N ASN A 16 10.78 25.36 -27.00
CA ASN A 16 11.02 26.22 -28.17
C ASN A 16 11.37 25.42 -29.44
N PHE A 17 12.06 24.28 -29.29
CA PHE A 17 12.37 23.34 -30.38
C PHE A 17 11.14 22.61 -30.98
N VAL A 18 9.95 22.75 -30.39
CA VAL A 18 8.68 22.17 -30.89
C VAL A 18 7.80 23.23 -31.59
N GLN A 19 8.24 24.49 -31.60
CA GLN A 19 7.53 25.62 -32.23
C GLN A 19 7.82 25.68 -33.73
N ILE A 20 7.36 24.66 -34.46
CA ILE A 20 7.43 24.60 -35.93
C ILE A 20 6.42 25.59 -36.53
N PHE A 21 6.91 26.59 -37.29
CA PHE A 21 6.10 27.51 -38.06
C PHE A 21 5.89 27.01 -39.51
N PHE A 22 4.91 27.57 -40.21
CA PHE A 22 4.62 27.18 -41.60
C PHE A 22 5.74 27.56 -42.57
N SER A 23 6.38 28.72 -42.32
CA SER A 23 7.61 29.17 -42.99
C SER A 23 8.70 28.10 -43.01
N ASP A 24 8.91 27.43 -41.88
CA ASP A 24 10.03 26.51 -41.66
C ASP A 24 9.82 25.16 -42.36
N VAL A 25 8.55 24.84 -42.67
CA VAL A 25 8.14 23.62 -43.39
C VAL A 25 8.17 23.82 -44.91
N VAL A 26 7.86 25.04 -45.38
CA VAL A 26 7.79 25.38 -46.81
C VAL A 26 9.14 25.91 -47.34
N ALA A 27 9.92 26.58 -46.50
CA ALA A 27 11.24 27.15 -46.80
C ALA A 27 11.30 28.14 -47.99
N GLU A 28 10.16 28.67 -48.43
CA GLU A 28 10.09 29.67 -49.51
C GLU A 28 10.53 31.07 -49.05
N PRO A 29 11.29 31.81 -49.88
CA PRO A 29 11.66 33.20 -49.61
C PRO A 29 10.46 34.14 -49.80
N GLU A 30 10.33 35.15 -48.93
CA GLU A 30 9.14 36.01 -48.83
C GLU A 30 8.78 36.78 -50.12
N PHE A 31 9.74 36.95 -51.04
CA PHE A 31 9.61 37.78 -52.24
C PHE A 31 8.98 37.06 -53.46
N THR A 32 8.71 35.75 -53.39
CA THR A 32 8.28 34.94 -54.56
C THR A 32 6.85 34.39 -54.42
N ARG A 33 6.06 34.93 -53.49
CA ARG A 33 4.78 34.36 -53.07
C ARG A 33 3.62 34.78 -53.98
N SER A 34 2.91 33.79 -54.51
CA SER A 34 1.69 33.97 -55.31
C SER A 34 0.44 34.11 -54.43
N GLU A 35 -0.40 35.10 -54.72
CA GLU A 35 -1.75 35.29 -54.13
C GLU A 35 -1.82 35.25 -52.60
N ASP A 36 -1.68 36.43 -51.96
CA ASP A 36 -1.66 36.58 -50.48
C ASP A 36 -2.86 35.96 -49.74
N THR A 37 -4.01 35.83 -50.42
CA THR A 37 -5.20 35.16 -49.88
C THR A 37 -5.00 33.65 -49.71
N LEU A 38 -4.47 32.96 -50.74
CA LEU A 38 -4.13 31.53 -50.67
C LEU A 38 -3.00 31.29 -49.65
N TRP A 39 -1.99 32.16 -49.68
CA TRP A 39 -0.85 32.18 -48.76
C TRP A 39 -1.25 32.43 -47.29
N SER A 40 -2.39 33.09 -47.02
CA SER A 40 -2.91 33.28 -45.65
C SER A 40 -3.76 32.10 -45.18
N ALA A 41 -4.61 31.56 -46.06
CA ALA A 41 -5.46 30.41 -45.75
C ALA A 41 -4.65 29.14 -45.45
N SER A 42 -3.52 28.93 -46.14
CA SER A 42 -2.63 27.78 -45.89
C SER A 42 -2.00 27.81 -44.49
N ILE A 43 -1.58 28.98 -44.00
CA ILE A 43 -1.06 29.18 -42.64
C ILE A 43 -2.14 28.84 -41.59
N GLU A 44 -3.38 29.28 -41.79
CA GLU A 44 -4.48 29.01 -40.86
C GLU A 44 -4.85 27.51 -40.86
N LEU A 45 -4.97 26.90 -42.05
CA LEU A 45 -5.27 25.48 -42.19
C LEU A 45 -4.19 24.60 -41.56
N PHE A 46 -2.91 24.95 -41.72
CA PHE A 46 -1.78 24.26 -41.08
C PHE A 46 -1.86 24.33 -39.54
N LYS A 47 -2.11 25.53 -38.98
CA LYS A 47 -2.32 25.72 -37.53
C LYS A 47 -3.50 24.90 -37.00
N CYS A 48 -4.62 24.90 -37.73
CA CYS A 48 -5.82 24.16 -37.38
C CYS A 48 -5.59 22.63 -37.40
N SER A 49 -4.99 22.13 -38.49
CA SER A 49 -4.67 20.70 -38.67
C SER A 49 -3.73 20.19 -37.57
N LYS A 50 -2.59 20.88 -37.33
CA LYS A 50 -1.61 20.51 -36.30
C LYS A 50 -2.22 20.43 -34.90
N ASN A 51 -3.12 21.36 -34.55
CA ASN A 51 -3.83 21.37 -33.28
C ASN A 51 -4.85 20.21 -33.17
N SER A 52 -5.57 19.93 -34.26
CA SER A 52 -6.63 18.93 -34.31
C SER A 52 -6.07 17.50 -34.24
N VAL A 53 -5.03 17.19 -35.03
CA VAL A 53 -4.35 15.88 -35.01
C VAL A 53 -3.74 15.62 -33.63
N TYR A 54 -3.07 16.62 -33.03
CA TYR A 54 -2.53 16.48 -31.66
C TYR A 54 -3.61 16.14 -30.64
N LYS A 55 -4.74 16.86 -30.66
CA LYS A 55 -5.87 16.64 -29.73
C LYS A 55 -6.47 15.25 -29.91
N LEU A 56 -6.72 14.84 -31.16
CA LEU A 56 -7.27 13.53 -31.49
C LEU A 56 -6.36 12.40 -31.00
N PHE A 57 -5.06 12.45 -31.31
CA PHE A 57 -4.10 11.42 -30.94
C PHE A 57 -3.94 11.31 -29.41
N SER A 58 -3.88 12.46 -28.71
CA SER A 58 -3.82 12.52 -27.24
C SER A 58 -5.08 11.94 -26.57
N ALA A 59 -6.27 12.20 -27.14
CA ALA A 59 -7.52 11.61 -26.66
C ALA A 59 -7.54 10.08 -26.86
N VAL A 60 -7.17 9.59 -28.05
CA VAL A 60 -7.11 8.14 -28.32
C VAL A 60 -6.12 7.44 -27.39
N PHE A 61 -4.91 7.98 -27.22
CA PHE A 61 -3.89 7.36 -26.35
C PHE A 61 -4.28 7.36 -24.88
N SER A 62 -4.91 8.42 -24.36
CA SER A 62 -5.37 8.45 -22.97
C SER A 62 -6.52 7.46 -22.71
N ILE A 63 -7.43 7.25 -23.66
CA ILE A 63 -8.48 6.23 -23.58
C ILE A 63 -7.88 4.82 -23.57
N VAL A 64 -6.99 4.51 -24.52
CA VAL A 64 -6.34 3.18 -24.61
C VAL A 64 -5.51 2.89 -23.35
N TRP A 65 -4.77 3.88 -22.84
CA TRP A 65 -3.99 3.74 -21.61
C TRP A 65 -4.87 3.55 -20.37
N SER A 66 -6.01 4.24 -20.28
CA SER A 66 -6.98 4.08 -19.20
C SER A 66 -7.57 2.66 -19.17
N LEU A 67 -7.96 2.13 -20.34
CA LEU A 67 -8.45 0.75 -20.47
C LEU A 67 -7.37 -0.28 -20.10
N PHE A 68 -6.14 -0.10 -20.58
CA PHE A 68 -5.01 -0.97 -20.23
C PHE A 68 -4.75 -0.99 -18.71
N CYS A 69 -4.71 0.19 -18.08
CA CYS A 69 -4.54 0.33 -16.64
C CYS A 69 -5.68 -0.37 -15.87
N GLY A 70 -6.94 -0.21 -16.30
CA GLY A 70 -8.09 -0.91 -15.72
C GLY A 70 -7.97 -2.43 -15.77
N CYS A 71 -7.56 -2.98 -16.92
CA CYS A 71 -7.30 -4.42 -17.07
C CYS A 71 -6.17 -4.91 -16.15
N CYS A 72 -5.06 -4.17 -16.06
CA CYS A 72 -3.95 -4.51 -15.15
C CYS A 72 -4.39 -4.49 -13.67
N LEU A 73 -5.20 -3.51 -13.26
CA LEU A 73 -5.73 -3.42 -11.90
C LEU A 73 -6.71 -4.57 -11.59
N GLY A 74 -7.56 -4.95 -12.54
CA GLY A 74 -8.46 -6.12 -12.40
C GLY A 74 -7.70 -7.43 -12.22
N LEU A 75 -6.66 -7.67 -13.05
CA LEU A 75 -5.79 -8.84 -12.92
C LEU A 75 -4.99 -8.84 -11.61
N SER A 76 -4.53 -7.66 -11.16
CA SER A 76 -3.83 -7.49 -9.88
C SER A 76 -4.75 -7.79 -8.68
N ALA A 77 -6.01 -7.33 -8.72
CA ALA A 77 -7.00 -7.64 -7.71
C ALA A 77 -7.32 -9.15 -7.65
N PHE A 78 -7.44 -9.81 -8.81
CA PHE A 78 -7.59 -11.26 -8.90
C PHE A 78 -6.40 -11.99 -8.28
N TYR A 79 -5.16 -11.64 -8.66
CA TYR A 79 -3.94 -12.20 -8.07
C TYR A 79 -3.90 -12.02 -6.55
N ASN A 80 -4.32 -10.84 -6.05
CA ASN A 80 -4.31 -10.55 -4.63
C ASN A 80 -5.24 -11.50 -3.84
N VAL A 81 -6.50 -11.62 -4.27
CA VAL A 81 -7.49 -12.49 -3.60
C VAL A 81 -7.12 -13.97 -3.70
N TRP A 82 -6.72 -14.44 -4.89
CA TRP A 82 -6.55 -15.87 -5.17
C TRP A 82 -5.17 -16.44 -4.84
N LEU A 83 -4.11 -15.61 -4.78
CA LEU A 83 -2.73 -16.07 -4.56
C LEU A 83 -2.05 -15.35 -3.39
N TRP A 84 -2.20 -14.03 -3.26
CA TRP A 84 -1.55 -13.27 -2.18
C TRP A 84 -2.18 -13.52 -0.80
N MET A 85 -3.52 -13.49 -0.69
CA MET A 85 -4.22 -13.80 0.56
C MET A 85 -3.96 -15.21 1.12
N PRO A 86 -4.00 -16.31 0.33
CA PRO A 86 -3.61 -17.63 0.85
C PRO A 86 -2.13 -17.71 1.17
N CYS A 87 -1.23 -17.05 0.42
CA CYS A 87 0.20 -17.00 0.74
C CYS A 87 0.46 -16.33 2.11
N ILE A 88 -0.18 -15.18 2.39
CA ILE A 88 -0.09 -14.51 3.70
C ILE A 88 -0.63 -15.40 4.82
N LYS A 89 -1.76 -16.11 4.60
CA LYS A 89 -2.33 -17.04 5.59
C LYS A 89 -1.38 -18.22 5.86
N TYR A 90 -0.77 -18.79 4.83
CA TYR A 90 0.21 -19.86 4.94
C TYR A 90 1.49 -19.41 5.66
N GLN A 91 2.06 -18.26 5.30
CA GLN A 91 3.22 -17.68 5.97
C GLN A 91 2.93 -17.33 7.43
N SER A 92 1.69 -16.88 7.73
CA SER A 92 1.23 -16.66 9.10
C SER A 92 1.10 -17.96 9.90
N PHE A 93 0.72 -19.08 9.27
CA PHE A 93 0.69 -20.41 9.89
C PHE A 93 2.11 -20.91 10.19
N LEU A 94 3.02 -20.85 9.21
CA LEU A 94 4.44 -21.19 9.39
C LEU A 94 5.08 -20.37 10.52
N LEU A 95 4.88 -19.05 10.54
CA LEU A 95 5.45 -18.19 11.58
C LEU A 95 4.86 -18.49 12.97
N ARG A 96 3.58 -18.86 13.07
CA ARG A 96 2.97 -19.32 14.34
C ARG A 96 3.58 -20.64 14.80
N PHE A 97 3.82 -21.57 13.88
CA PHE A 97 4.49 -22.86 14.17
C PHE A 97 5.93 -22.65 14.65
N PHE A 98 6.75 -21.90 13.91
CA PHE A 98 8.13 -21.57 14.31
C PHE A 98 8.21 -20.81 15.63
N LYS A 99 7.31 -19.84 15.89
CA LYS A 99 7.25 -19.16 17.20
C LYS A 99 6.94 -20.14 18.33
N LYS A 100 6.07 -21.14 18.11
CA LYS A 100 5.75 -22.16 19.11
C LYS A 100 6.91 -23.14 19.33
N LEU A 101 7.62 -23.56 18.28
CA LEU A 101 8.84 -24.38 18.40
C LEU A 101 9.96 -23.63 19.15
N ASN A 102 10.23 -22.38 18.78
CA ASN A 102 11.26 -21.57 19.43
C ASN A 102 10.91 -21.31 20.90
N SER A 103 9.64 -21.05 21.21
CA SER A 103 9.15 -21.00 22.59
C SER A 103 9.48 -22.30 23.34
N ILE A 104 9.08 -23.48 22.83
CA ILE A 104 9.36 -24.79 23.48
C ILE A 104 10.87 -24.99 23.71
N LEU A 105 11.71 -24.66 22.73
CA LEU A 105 13.17 -24.74 22.86
C LEU A 105 13.71 -23.79 23.94
N LEU A 106 13.19 -22.56 24.03
CA LEU A 106 13.60 -21.59 25.04
C LEU A 106 13.18 -21.97 26.47
N ALA A 107 12.05 -22.67 26.68
CA ALA A 107 11.77 -23.26 27.98
C ALA A 107 12.75 -24.39 28.33
N VAL A 108 12.89 -25.38 27.45
CA VAL A 108 13.67 -26.59 27.73
C VAL A 108 15.15 -26.27 27.93
N CYS A 109 15.71 -25.32 27.17
CA CYS A 109 17.12 -24.94 27.27
C CYS A 109 17.37 -23.75 28.20
N LEU A 110 16.67 -22.62 28.04
CA LEU A 110 17.03 -21.39 28.76
C LEU A 110 16.45 -21.33 30.18
N ALA A 111 15.24 -21.85 30.44
CA ALA A 111 14.67 -21.79 31.80
C ALA A 111 15.52 -22.50 32.89
N PRO A 112 16.09 -23.72 32.67
CA PRO A 112 16.99 -24.30 33.66
C PRO A 112 18.30 -23.52 33.78
N ILE A 113 18.87 -23.05 32.67
CA ILE A 113 20.13 -22.26 32.67
C ILE A 113 19.95 -20.96 33.47
N THR A 114 18.88 -20.19 33.22
CA THR A 114 18.61 -18.94 33.97
C THR A 114 18.32 -19.20 35.44
N SER A 115 17.67 -20.33 35.77
CA SER A 115 17.40 -20.71 37.16
C SER A 115 18.70 -21.02 37.92
N VAL A 116 19.60 -21.81 37.31
CA VAL A 116 20.92 -22.13 37.91
C VAL A 116 21.79 -20.88 38.03
N LEU A 117 21.89 -20.06 36.97
CA LEU A 117 22.66 -18.81 37.02
C LEU A 117 22.14 -17.83 38.08
N GLY A 118 20.81 -17.73 38.25
CA GLY A 118 20.20 -16.93 39.31
C GLY A 118 20.62 -17.37 40.72
N LEU A 119 20.67 -18.69 40.98
CA LEU A 119 21.12 -19.24 42.26
C LEU A 119 22.62 -18.99 42.50
N TYR A 120 23.47 -19.18 41.48
CA TYR A 120 24.91 -18.89 41.59
C TYR A 120 25.19 -17.42 41.87
N LEU A 121 24.53 -16.49 41.17
CA LEU A 121 24.69 -15.06 41.38
C LEU A 121 24.15 -14.62 42.76
N SER A 122 23.01 -15.17 43.20
CA SER A 122 22.47 -14.90 44.53
C SER A 122 23.44 -15.33 45.65
N LYS A 123 24.15 -16.45 45.48
CA LYS A 123 25.12 -16.97 46.45
C LYS A 123 26.41 -16.14 46.52
N ILE A 124 26.72 -15.38 45.48
CA ILE A 124 27.86 -14.43 45.44
C ILE A 124 27.46 -13.07 46.02
N GLY A 125 26.21 -12.63 45.81
CA GLY A 125 25.73 -11.32 46.24
C GLY A 125 25.38 -11.19 47.72
N SER A 126 25.07 -12.27 48.44
CA SER A 126 24.71 -12.20 49.86
C SER A 126 24.96 -13.51 50.62
N GLY A 127 25.61 -13.40 51.79
CA GLY A 127 25.74 -14.47 52.77
C GLY A 127 24.63 -14.41 53.83
N SER A 128 23.40 -14.75 53.43
CA SER A 128 22.26 -14.93 54.36
C SER A 128 21.14 -15.74 53.71
N GLU A 129 20.28 -16.35 54.53
CA GLU A 129 19.35 -17.41 54.14
C GLU A 129 17.89 -16.89 54.11
N ASP A 130 17.22 -16.90 52.95
CA ASP A 130 15.77 -16.65 52.81
C ASP A 130 15.13 -17.63 51.81
N ASP A 131 14.37 -18.60 52.34
CA ASP A 131 13.72 -19.70 51.61
C ASP A 131 12.42 -19.28 50.88
N ARG A 132 12.37 -18.06 50.35
CA ARG A 132 11.18 -17.51 49.64
C ARG A 132 11.36 -17.28 48.15
N THR A 133 12.58 -17.40 47.64
CA THR A 133 12.90 -17.19 46.22
C THR A 133 12.30 -18.21 45.22
N PRO A 134 12.28 -19.54 45.46
CA PRO A 134 11.97 -20.50 44.38
C PRO A 134 10.52 -20.46 43.89
N ARG A 135 9.55 -20.13 44.76
CA ARG A 135 8.12 -20.03 44.36
C ARG A 135 7.79 -18.81 43.50
N ARG A 136 8.64 -17.78 43.49
CA ARG A 136 8.35 -16.53 42.75
C ARG A 136 8.74 -16.59 41.27
N PHE A 137 9.79 -17.35 40.95
CA PHE A 137 10.23 -17.57 39.57
C PHE A 137 9.37 -18.59 38.83
N SER A 138 8.95 -19.68 39.48
CA SER A 138 8.08 -20.69 38.86
C SER A 138 6.75 -20.10 38.39
N ILE A 139 6.05 -19.33 39.23
CA ILE A 139 4.78 -18.66 38.89
C ILE A 139 4.96 -17.65 37.73
N GLN A 140 6.11 -16.97 37.64
CA GLN A 140 6.38 -16.02 36.55
C GLN A 140 6.76 -16.71 35.24
N LEU A 141 7.57 -17.78 35.30
CA LEU A 141 7.86 -18.62 34.13
C LEU A 141 6.58 -19.25 33.58
N GLU A 142 5.70 -19.76 34.44
CA GLU A 142 4.41 -20.34 34.03
C GLU A 142 3.53 -19.32 33.28
N ARG A 143 3.44 -18.07 33.76
CA ARG A 143 2.73 -16.97 33.06
C ARG A 143 3.36 -16.57 31.73
N ILE A 144 4.69 -16.57 31.64
CA ILE A 144 5.41 -16.22 30.40
C ILE A 144 5.33 -17.37 29.39
N PHE A 145 5.25 -18.61 29.87
CA PHE A 145 5.44 -19.80 29.06
C PHE A 145 4.17 -20.53 28.62
N LEU A 146 3.06 -20.38 29.35
CA LEU A 146 1.74 -20.77 28.88
C LEU A 146 0.99 -19.54 28.35
N PRO A 147 1.07 -19.22 27.04
CA PRO A 147 0.27 -18.16 26.43
C PRO A 147 -1.20 -18.57 26.34
N GLU A 148 -1.87 -18.43 27.48
CA GLU A 148 -3.27 -18.05 27.69
C GLU A 148 -4.24 -18.50 26.56
N ARG A 149 -4.74 -19.73 26.70
CA ARG A 149 -5.59 -20.39 25.69
C ARG A 149 -7.00 -19.78 25.57
N ASN A 150 -7.43 -18.92 26.50
CA ASN A 150 -8.79 -18.38 26.54
C ASN A 150 -8.97 -17.06 25.79
N SER A 151 -7.99 -16.16 25.79
CA SER A 151 -8.12 -14.79 25.27
C SER A 151 -8.42 -14.74 23.77
N THR A 152 -7.92 -15.69 22.99
CA THR A 152 -8.30 -15.87 21.58
C THR A 152 -9.75 -16.34 21.39
N ASN A 153 -10.32 -17.08 22.36
CA ASN A 153 -11.73 -17.47 22.39
C ASN A 153 -12.62 -16.37 22.98
N LEU A 154 -12.10 -15.53 23.87
CA LEU A 154 -12.84 -14.45 24.52
C LEU A 154 -12.96 -13.21 23.64
N SER A 155 -11.88 -12.82 22.94
CA SER A 155 -11.87 -11.68 22.02
C SER A 155 -12.67 -11.94 20.72
N SER A 156 -12.70 -13.19 20.25
CA SER A 156 -13.56 -13.59 19.13
C SER A 156 -15.03 -13.62 19.53
N LYS A 157 -15.37 -14.15 20.71
CA LYS A 157 -16.73 -14.11 21.27
C LYS A 157 -17.22 -12.67 21.50
N SER A 158 -16.45 -11.80 22.15
CA SER A 158 -16.94 -10.44 22.44
C SER A 158 -17.24 -9.65 21.15
N SER A 159 -16.35 -9.68 20.16
CA SER A 159 -16.56 -8.96 18.89
C SER A 159 -17.70 -9.51 18.02
N THR A 160 -18.09 -10.78 18.19
CA THR A 160 -19.30 -11.34 17.55
C THR A 160 -20.55 -11.05 18.35
N GLN A 161 -20.48 -11.11 19.68
CA GLN A 161 -21.60 -10.84 20.58
C GLN A 161 -22.06 -9.38 20.50
N THR A 162 -21.15 -8.40 20.58
CA THR A 162 -21.49 -6.96 20.45
C THR A 162 -22.12 -6.63 19.09
N LYS A 163 -21.73 -7.33 18.01
CA LYS A 163 -22.37 -7.17 16.69
C LYS A 163 -23.77 -7.76 16.64
N ALA A 164 -24.00 -8.91 17.29
CA ALA A 164 -25.33 -9.52 17.37
C ALA A 164 -26.30 -8.70 18.23
N GLU A 165 -25.81 -8.09 19.32
CA GLU A 165 -26.59 -7.19 20.17
C GLU A 165 -26.92 -5.87 19.45
N PHE A 166 -25.97 -5.27 18.73
CA PHE A 166 -26.24 -4.07 17.91
C PHE A 166 -27.32 -4.32 16.85
N LEU A 167 -27.20 -5.41 16.09
CA LEU A 167 -28.19 -5.78 15.06
C LEU A 167 -29.57 -6.09 15.66
N ARG A 168 -29.65 -6.67 16.87
CA ARG A 168 -30.94 -6.87 17.55
C ARG A 168 -31.59 -5.55 17.89
N ASN A 169 -30.84 -4.62 18.48
CA ASN A 169 -31.36 -3.31 18.85
C ASN A 169 -31.78 -2.49 17.60
N GLU A 170 -31.08 -2.63 16.48
CA GLU A 170 -31.46 -1.99 15.22
C GLU A 170 -32.80 -2.55 14.67
N GLN A 171 -33.04 -3.86 14.79
CA GLN A 171 -34.32 -4.48 14.41
C GLN A 171 -35.46 -4.06 15.35
N GLU A 172 -35.27 -4.04 16.67
CA GLU A 172 -36.32 -3.65 17.62
C GLU A 172 -36.74 -2.17 17.49
N ASN A 173 -35.84 -1.29 17.01
CA ASN A 173 -36.16 0.10 16.66
C ASN A 173 -36.77 0.25 15.24
N PHE A 174 -36.92 -0.82 14.47
CA PHE A 174 -37.56 -0.82 13.14
C PHE A 174 -39.01 -1.34 13.18
N PHE A 175 -39.45 -1.88 14.32
CA PHE A 175 -40.78 -2.46 14.55
C PHE A 175 -41.61 -1.71 15.61
N ASN A 176 -41.13 -0.56 16.11
CA ASN A 176 -41.84 0.40 16.97
C ASN A 176 -41.97 1.76 16.25
#